data_AF-A0A5C1QD53-F1
#
_entry.id   AF-A0A5C1QD53-F1
#
_cell.length_a   1.000
_cell.length_b   1.000
_cell.length_c   1.000
_cell.angle_alpha   90.00
_cell.angle_beta   90.00
_cell.angle_gamma   90.00
#
_symmetry.space_group_name_H-M   'P 1'
#
loop_
_entity.id
_entity.type
_entity.pdbx_description
1 polymer ?
#
loop_
_entity_poly.entity_id
_entity_poly.type
_entity_poly.pdbx_seq_one_letter_code
_entity_poly.pdbx_strand_id
1 'polypeptide(L)'
;MKLNKKITLAVLLLIRSLIIFSEDSKNILFLSSYNPSFPTFVEQENGIRDQLIGQNYLLDIEFMDSKRFTSKELDTLFFKTLKIKLDNLPKYDGILTSDDNALKFAVKNKDVLFKDTPIIFFGVNDLDYANEMNYISNITGYIEDTSVEETLELILKIHSNNEDLIIISDSTVSGQSDLKKVKDTIYKYYNMGYKVLDLSGLTFNQFGKRLEQISLTQPVLLLSAYKDVNNEHKTFNESLNFILLHLKSPLYHLWYHGLGQGIIGGKLISHYEQGKAATILLKDVIDNKRKVENIKVSTKSPNKYLFDYNVLKNFNIKRSKLPKDSGYINLTNLSFENSRDLFWLILLLSVLVILIILIILISIKYRLTKKRLLIDNATTKSYVDSIINSINIGIISLDRDYNIISQNRYIKNLFKGYASEYGGNNIFQVYPFIKHISKCKDGRRIIDYIGSMNKYLEFSSQPLENNTGYIIQVEDVSSRIEFEKKLLKQRRVRL
;
A
#
# COMPACT_ATOMS: atom_id res chain seq x y z
N MET A 1 28.48 44.88 17.25
CA MET A 1 27.76 44.02 16.29
C MET A 1 26.46 43.54 16.93
N LYS A 2 25.32 44.18 16.67
CA LYS A 2 24.02 43.76 17.24
C LYS A 2 23.52 42.55 16.47
N LEU A 3 23.73 41.35 17.02
CA LEU A 3 23.17 40.12 16.45
C LEU A 3 21.64 40.29 16.35
N ASN A 4 21.11 40.15 15.14
CA ASN A 4 19.73 40.47 14.79
C ASN A 4 18.80 39.58 15.63
N LYS A 5 17.91 40.16 16.46
CA LYS A 5 17.02 39.42 17.39
C LYS A 5 16.25 38.28 16.72
N LYS A 6 15.94 38.42 15.43
CA LYS A 6 15.27 37.39 14.61
C LYS A 6 16.15 36.15 14.38
N ILE A 7 17.46 36.34 14.20
CA ILE A 7 18.43 35.24 14.01
C ILE A 7 18.62 34.50 15.33
N THR A 8 18.71 35.22 16.46
CA THR A 8 18.81 34.59 17.79
C THR A 8 17.56 33.78 18.12
N LEU A 9 16.36 34.27 17.77
CA LEU A 9 15.10 33.56 17.97
C LEU A 9 14.98 32.33 17.07
N ALA A 10 15.42 32.41 15.81
CA ALA A 10 15.44 31.27 14.89
C ALA A 10 16.40 30.17 15.35
N VAL A 11 17.58 30.53 15.87
CA VAL A 11 18.56 29.58 16.42
C VAL A 11 18.02 28.93 17.72
N LEU A 12 17.34 29.69 18.58
CA LEU A 12 16.68 29.15 19.78
C LEU A 12 15.51 28.20 19.43
N LEU A 13 14.75 28.49 18.37
CA LEU A 13 13.70 27.60 17.87
C LEU A 13 14.28 26.32 17.25
N LEU A 14 15.39 26.43 16.52
CA LEU A 14 16.14 25.29 15.96
C LEU A 14 16.74 24.40 17.06
N ILE A 15 17.32 25.01 18.11
CA ILE A 15 17.82 24.26 19.29
C ILE A 15 16.66 23.61 20.06
N ARG A 16 15.50 24.27 20.19
CA ARG A 16 14.31 23.63 20.76
C ARG A 16 13.82 22.45 19.93
N SER A 17 13.79 22.57 18.60
CA SER A 17 13.39 21.44 17.73
C SER A 17 14.36 20.27 17.78
N LEU A 18 15.65 20.53 18.07
CA LEU A 18 16.67 19.49 18.24
C LEU A 18 16.62 18.82 19.62
N ILE A 19 16.05 19.49 20.64
CA ILE A 19 15.87 18.94 22.00
C ILE A 19 14.55 18.15 22.13
N ILE A 20 13.63 18.24 21.16
CA ILE A 20 12.30 17.58 21.22
C ILE A 20 12.32 16.10 20.75
N PHE A 21 13.47 15.53 20.38
CA PHE A 21 13.59 14.10 19.98
C PHE A 21 14.51 13.28 20.90
N SER A 22 14.44 13.53 22.21
CA SER A 22 14.77 12.52 23.22
C SER A 22 13.53 12.33 24.08
N GLU A 23 12.50 11.72 23.51
CA GLU A 23 11.47 11.10 24.34
C GLU A 23 12.21 10.03 25.16
N ASP A 24 12.15 10.07 26.48
CA ASP A 24 12.81 9.06 27.33
C ASP A 24 12.12 7.72 27.07
N SER A 25 12.87 6.73 26.58
CA SER A 25 12.33 5.38 26.33
C SER A 25 11.95 4.71 27.63
N LYS A 26 10.75 4.13 27.68
CA LYS A 26 10.22 3.40 28.82
C LYS A 26 10.62 1.94 28.77
N ASN A 27 11.27 1.46 29.82
CA ASN A 27 11.78 0.09 29.86
C ASN A 27 10.75 -0.82 30.55
N ILE A 28 10.33 -1.89 29.87
CA ILE A 28 9.43 -2.92 30.39
C ILE A 28 10.20 -4.25 30.48
N LEU A 29 10.10 -4.91 31.62
CA LEU A 29 10.56 -6.29 31.80
C LEU A 29 9.38 -7.24 31.76
N PHE A 30 9.41 -8.23 30.88
CA PHE A 30 8.48 -9.35 30.88
C PHE A 30 9.14 -10.58 31.49
N LEU A 31 8.66 -10.99 32.66
CA LEU A 31 9.04 -12.24 33.30
C LEU A 31 8.09 -13.35 32.87
N SER A 32 8.58 -14.24 32.03
CA SER A 32 7.84 -15.42 31.58
C SER A 32 8.06 -16.59 32.53
N SER A 33 6.97 -17.19 33.02
CA SER A 33 7.05 -18.42 33.83
C SER A 33 7.76 -19.56 33.11
N TYR A 34 7.63 -19.63 31.79
CA TYR A 34 8.06 -20.77 30.98
C TYR A 34 9.03 -20.32 29.88
N ASN A 35 9.70 -21.29 29.25
CA ASN A 35 10.61 -21.03 28.14
C ASN A 35 9.85 -20.75 26.81
N PRO A 36 10.52 -20.22 25.77
CA PRO A 36 9.88 -19.86 24.49
C PRO A 36 9.20 -21.01 23.74
N SER A 37 9.57 -22.26 24.01
CA SER A 37 8.94 -23.43 23.39
C SER A 37 7.61 -23.81 24.04
N PHE A 38 7.22 -23.14 25.14
CA PHE A 38 5.94 -23.39 25.77
C PHE A 38 4.79 -22.84 24.90
N PRO A 39 3.70 -23.61 24.66
CA PRO A 39 2.72 -23.27 23.61
C PRO A 39 2.04 -21.90 23.72
N THR A 40 1.95 -21.34 24.93
CA THR A 40 1.27 -20.06 25.16
C THR A 40 2.18 -18.85 24.93
N PHE A 41 3.51 -19.02 25.01
CA PHE A 41 4.46 -17.91 25.06
C PHE A 41 4.39 -17.00 23.83
N VAL A 42 4.38 -17.57 22.62
CA VAL A 42 4.36 -16.80 21.38
C VAL A 42 3.14 -15.87 21.31
N GLU A 43 1.97 -16.37 21.71
CA GLU A 43 0.75 -15.57 21.74
C GLU A 43 0.83 -14.47 22.80
N GLN A 44 1.34 -14.78 24.00
CA GLN A 44 1.57 -13.78 25.06
C GLN A 44 2.51 -12.67 24.56
N GLU A 45 3.65 -13.03 23.97
CA GLU A 45 4.65 -12.10 23.44
C GLU A 45 4.06 -11.22 22.33
N ASN A 46 3.34 -11.80 21.36
CA ASN A 46 2.71 -11.05 20.28
C ASN A 46 1.71 -10.03 20.83
N GLY A 47 0.88 -10.43 21.81
CA GLY A 47 -0.07 -9.54 22.46
C GLY A 47 0.61 -8.34 23.14
N ILE A 48 1.74 -8.58 23.79
CA ILE A 48 2.55 -7.53 24.41
C ILE A 48 3.15 -6.61 23.33
N ARG A 49 3.88 -7.18 22.37
CA ARG A 49 4.61 -6.42 21.33
C ARG A 49 3.69 -5.53 20.52
N ASP A 50 2.49 -6.01 20.16
CA ASP A 50 1.50 -5.23 19.41
C ASP A 50 1.10 -3.92 20.10
N GLN A 51 1.21 -3.84 21.42
CA GLN A 51 0.91 -2.62 22.17
C GLN A 51 2.12 -1.69 22.33
N LEU A 52 3.31 -2.15 21.99
CA LEU A 52 4.57 -1.39 22.08
C LEU A 52 5.03 -0.84 20.73
N ILE A 53 4.51 -1.34 19.60
CA ILE A 53 4.84 -0.85 18.25
C ILE A 53 4.53 0.64 18.11
N GLY A 54 5.48 1.39 17.54
CA GLY A 54 5.32 2.82 17.23
C GLY A 54 5.34 3.73 18.45
N GLN A 55 5.65 3.20 19.63
CA GLN A 55 5.81 3.96 20.86
C GLN A 55 7.22 3.77 21.43
N ASN A 56 7.62 4.67 22.30
CA ASN A 56 8.97 4.70 22.86
C ASN A 56 9.11 3.74 24.05
N TYR A 57 8.85 2.46 23.82
CA TYR A 57 8.96 1.38 24.80
C TYR A 57 10.02 0.36 24.39
N LEU A 58 10.85 -0.07 25.34
CA LEU A 58 11.81 -1.16 25.19
C LEU A 58 11.32 -2.36 26.01
N LEU A 59 11.35 -3.56 25.41
CA LEU A 59 10.89 -4.79 26.04
C LEU A 59 12.05 -5.78 26.18
N ASP A 60 12.40 -6.09 27.42
CA ASP A 60 13.28 -7.20 27.76
C ASP A 60 12.46 -8.37 28.29
N ILE A 61 12.87 -9.60 27.97
CA ILE A 61 12.17 -10.82 28.36
C ILE A 61 13.13 -11.75 29.11
N GLU A 62 12.71 -12.19 30.30
CA GLU A 62 13.43 -13.15 31.12
C GLU A 62 12.60 -14.42 31.31
N PHE A 63 13.24 -15.57 31.13
CA PHE A 63 12.58 -16.87 31.13
C PHE A 63 12.96 -17.65 32.38
N MET A 64 11.98 -18.01 33.19
CA MET A 64 12.21 -18.85 34.37
C MET A 64 12.36 -20.33 34.02
N ASP A 65 11.71 -20.77 32.94
CA ASP A 65 11.68 -22.18 32.50
C ASP A 65 11.21 -23.17 33.58
N SER A 66 10.27 -22.70 34.41
CA SER A 66 9.88 -23.36 35.66
C SER A 66 9.10 -24.68 35.50
N LYS A 67 8.67 -25.03 34.28
CA LYS A 67 8.02 -26.32 33.98
C LYS A 67 9.02 -27.44 33.69
N ARG A 68 10.19 -27.11 33.14
CA ARG A 68 11.28 -28.09 32.92
C ARG A 68 12.16 -28.19 34.15
N PHE A 69 12.25 -27.11 34.92
CA PHE A 69 13.16 -26.96 36.04
C PHE A 69 12.42 -26.51 37.30
N THR A 70 12.07 -27.45 38.18
CA THR A 70 11.24 -27.20 39.37
C THR A 70 12.03 -27.18 40.68
N SER A 71 13.36 -27.23 40.65
CA SER A 71 14.17 -27.29 41.87
C SER A 71 14.30 -25.90 42.53
N LYS A 72 14.22 -25.85 43.87
CA LYS A 72 14.41 -24.60 44.63
C LYS A 72 15.79 -23.97 44.44
N GLU A 73 16.79 -24.78 44.09
CA GLU A 73 18.13 -24.31 43.77
C GLU A 73 18.12 -23.44 42.50
N LEU A 74 17.36 -23.84 41.47
CA LEU A 74 17.25 -23.09 40.22
C LEU A 74 16.47 -21.79 40.41
N ASP A 75 15.43 -21.75 41.25
CA ASP A 75 14.78 -20.49 41.64
C ASP A 75 15.77 -19.52 42.30
N THR A 76 16.65 -20.03 43.15
CA THR A 76 17.67 -19.24 43.84
C THR A 76 18.72 -18.73 42.87
N LEU A 77 19.13 -19.56 41.90
CA LEU A 77 20.06 -19.17 40.85
C LEU A 77 19.44 -18.13 39.92
N PHE A 78 18.19 -18.30 39.54
CA PHE A 78 17.43 -17.34 38.72
C PHE A 78 17.35 -15.98 39.43
N PHE A 79 17.01 -15.96 40.73
CA PHE A 79 17.06 -14.74 41.54
C PHE A 79 18.43 -14.05 41.51
N LYS A 80 19.52 -14.80 41.75
CA LYS A 80 20.88 -14.24 41.75
C LYS A 80 21.25 -13.64 40.39
N THR A 81 20.97 -14.37 39.31
CA THR A 81 21.27 -13.91 37.94
C THR A 81 20.44 -12.70 37.57
N LEU A 82 19.14 -12.72 37.84
CA LEU A 82 18.26 -11.59 37.55
C LEU A 82 18.67 -10.36 38.36
N LYS A 83 18.98 -10.51 39.65
CA LYS A 83 19.48 -9.41 40.47
C LYS A 83 20.72 -8.77 39.87
N ILE A 84 21.72 -9.56 39.47
CA ILE A 84 22.94 -9.04 38.82
C ILE A 84 22.57 -8.26 37.54
N LYS A 85 21.64 -8.75 36.72
CA LYS A 85 21.18 -8.03 35.54
C LYS A 85 20.52 -6.70 35.92
N LEU A 86 19.56 -6.70 36.86
CA LEU A 86 18.84 -5.50 37.30
C LEU A 86 19.75 -4.45 37.94
N ASP A 87 20.81 -4.88 38.65
CA ASP A 87 21.80 -3.98 39.25
C ASP A 87 22.71 -3.30 38.18
N ASN A 88 22.79 -3.85 36.96
CA ASN A 88 23.65 -3.37 35.88
C ASN A 88 22.90 -2.81 34.66
N LEU A 89 21.56 -2.83 34.68
CA LEU A 89 20.71 -2.33 33.61
C LEU A 89 20.01 -1.02 34.01
N PRO A 90 19.52 -0.22 33.05
CA PRO A 90 18.59 0.86 33.33
C PRO A 90 17.39 0.37 34.14
N LYS A 91 16.82 1.24 34.98
CA LYS A 91 15.61 0.90 35.74
C LYS A 91 14.44 0.65 34.80
N TYR A 92 13.65 -0.38 35.13
CA TYR A 92 12.38 -0.65 34.48
C TYR A 92 11.28 0.25 35.03
N ASP A 93 10.47 0.80 34.13
CA ASP A 93 9.27 1.56 34.44
C ASP A 93 8.09 0.63 34.77
N GLY A 94 8.14 -0.64 34.34
CA GLY A 94 7.09 -1.61 34.58
C GLY A 94 7.50 -3.06 34.37
N ILE A 95 6.84 -3.96 35.11
CA ILE A 95 7.06 -5.40 35.03
C ILE A 95 5.76 -6.08 34.57
N LEU A 96 5.87 -6.97 33.61
CA LEU A 96 4.83 -7.92 33.23
C LEU A 96 5.20 -9.31 33.75
N THR A 97 4.24 -10.05 34.28
CA THR A 97 4.45 -11.46 34.67
C THR A 97 3.38 -12.35 34.06
N SER A 98 3.77 -13.44 33.39
CA SER A 98 2.82 -14.44 32.88
C SER A 98 2.78 -15.67 33.78
N ASP A 99 1.56 -16.16 34.04
CA ASP A 99 1.28 -17.38 34.78
C ASP A 99 1.70 -17.35 36.27
N ASP A 100 1.32 -18.40 37.01
CA ASP A 100 1.45 -18.45 38.47
C ASP A 100 2.89 -18.35 38.98
N ASN A 101 3.85 -18.95 38.27
CA ASN A 101 5.22 -19.08 38.76
C ASN A 101 5.98 -17.74 38.72
N ALA A 102 5.81 -16.97 37.64
CA ALA A 102 6.39 -15.63 37.50
C ALA A 102 5.78 -14.65 38.51
N LEU A 103 4.46 -14.68 38.69
CA LEU A 103 3.82 -13.86 39.71
C LEU A 103 4.34 -14.21 41.10
N LYS A 104 4.33 -15.50 41.48
CA LYS A 104 4.83 -15.97 42.79
C LYS A 104 6.28 -15.57 43.02
N PHE A 105 7.13 -15.69 41.99
CA PHE A 105 8.52 -15.25 42.06
C PHE A 105 8.64 -13.73 42.23
N ALA A 106 7.89 -12.95 41.46
CA ALA A 106 7.94 -11.50 41.51
C ALA A 106 7.45 -10.95 42.84
N VAL A 107 6.36 -11.50 43.38
CA VAL A 107 5.82 -11.16 44.71
C VAL A 107 6.83 -11.48 45.80
N LYS A 108 7.37 -12.71 45.81
CA LYS A 108 8.34 -13.18 46.81
C LYS A 108 9.59 -12.29 46.88
N ASN A 109 10.04 -11.76 45.75
CA ASN A 109 11.28 -11.01 45.65
C ASN A 109 11.06 -9.51 45.40
N LYS A 110 9.83 -9.03 45.52
CA LYS A 110 9.41 -7.67 45.15
C LYS A 110 10.27 -6.59 45.78
N ASP A 111 10.48 -6.65 47.09
CA ASP A 111 11.17 -5.59 47.83
C ASP A 111 12.65 -5.48 47.48
N VAL A 112 13.24 -6.54 46.92
CA VAL A 112 14.64 -6.58 46.52
C VAL A 112 14.82 -6.28 45.03
N LEU A 113 13.99 -6.86 44.17
CA LEU A 113 14.16 -6.78 42.70
C LEU A 113 13.31 -5.68 42.05
N PHE A 114 12.12 -5.42 42.57
CA PHE A 114 11.08 -4.61 41.90
C PHE A 114 10.50 -3.54 42.82
N LYS A 115 11.35 -3.00 43.71
CA LYS A 115 10.92 -2.00 44.68
C LYS A 115 10.37 -0.77 43.96
N ASP A 116 9.17 -0.36 44.32
CA ASP A 116 8.44 0.79 43.77
C ASP A 116 8.06 0.69 42.27
N THR A 117 8.38 -0.42 41.58
CA THR A 117 8.01 -0.64 40.18
C THR A 117 6.64 -1.36 40.10
N PRO A 118 5.71 -0.91 39.24
CA PRO A 118 4.43 -1.58 39.06
C PRO A 118 4.60 -2.95 38.39
N ILE A 119 3.90 -3.95 38.92
CA ILE A 119 3.85 -5.32 38.39
C ILE A 119 2.43 -5.59 37.91
N ILE A 120 2.27 -5.87 36.62
CA ILE A 120 0.99 -6.26 36.02
C ILE A 120 1.05 -7.72 35.60
N PHE A 121 0.22 -8.56 36.21
CA PHE A 121 0.17 -9.99 35.91
C PHE A 121 -0.96 -10.38 34.96
N PHE A 122 -0.78 -11.51 34.26
CA PHE A 122 -1.79 -12.17 33.45
C PHE A 122 -1.51 -13.67 33.36
N GLY A 123 -2.46 -14.48 32.88
CA GLY A 123 -2.30 -15.93 32.75
C GLY A 123 -2.37 -16.71 34.07
N VAL A 124 -2.78 -16.06 35.17
CA VAL A 124 -2.75 -16.67 36.52
C VAL A 124 -4.04 -17.46 36.74
N ASN A 125 -3.88 -18.77 36.93
CA ASN A 125 -4.98 -19.72 37.12
C ASN A 125 -5.34 -19.93 38.60
N ASP A 126 -4.43 -19.60 39.52
CA ASP A 126 -4.66 -19.60 40.97
C ASP A 126 -5.47 -18.35 41.38
N LEU A 127 -6.80 -18.45 41.28
CA LEU A 127 -7.71 -17.31 41.45
C LEU A 127 -7.64 -16.69 42.86
N ASP A 128 -7.48 -17.52 43.88
CA ASP A 128 -7.38 -17.05 45.26
C ASP A 128 -6.08 -16.27 45.45
N TYR A 129 -4.95 -16.82 44.99
CA TYR A 129 -3.66 -16.13 45.05
C TYR A 129 -3.66 -14.83 44.24
N ALA A 130 -4.28 -14.84 43.05
CA ALA A 130 -4.43 -13.62 42.26
C ALA A 130 -5.25 -12.55 43.01
N ASN A 131 -6.32 -12.94 43.70
CA ASN A 131 -7.14 -12.02 44.49
C ASN A 131 -6.38 -11.44 45.69
N GLU A 132 -5.46 -12.19 46.30
CA GLU A 132 -4.59 -11.69 47.38
C GLU A 132 -3.72 -10.51 46.91
N MET A 133 -3.43 -10.40 45.62
CA MET A 133 -2.61 -9.30 45.08
C MET A 133 -3.26 -7.93 45.27
N ASN A 134 -4.59 -7.86 45.48
CA ASN A 134 -5.26 -6.61 45.86
C ASN A 134 -4.75 -6.01 47.18
N TYR A 135 -4.08 -6.80 48.02
CA TYR A 135 -3.54 -6.36 49.30
C TYR A 135 -2.02 -6.10 49.26
N ILE A 136 -1.39 -6.22 48.09
CA ILE A 136 0.04 -5.98 47.89
C ILE A 136 0.20 -4.73 47.03
N SER A 137 0.87 -3.69 47.56
CA SER A 137 1.13 -2.42 46.85
C SER A 137 1.80 -2.65 45.50
N ASN A 138 1.54 -1.79 44.50
CA ASN A 138 2.15 -1.87 43.17
C ASN A 138 1.93 -3.19 42.39
N ILE A 139 0.99 -4.06 42.77
CA ILE A 139 0.63 -5.25 42.00
C ILE A 139 -0.84 -5.23 41.64
N THR A 140 -1.15 -5.49 40.37
CA THR A 140 -2.51 -5.78 39.90
C THR A 140 -2.44 -6.63 38.64
N GLY A 141 -3.56 -7.01 38.04
CA GLY A 141 -3.54 -7.82 36.83
C GLY A 141 -4.86 -8.46 36.46
N TYR A 142 -4.75 -9.47 35.59
CA TYR A 142 -5.86 -10.24 35.07
C TYR A 142 -5.72 -11.70 35.48
N ILE A 143 -6.80 -12.28 35.99
CA ILE A 143 -6.88 -13.73 36.16
C ILE A 143 -7.12 -14.42 34.81
N GLU A 144 -6.65 -15.65 34.68
CA GLU A 144 -7.06 -16.56 33.61
C GLU A 144 -8.21 -17.41 34.12
N ASP A 145 -9.42 -17.09 33.69
CA ASP A 145 -10.61 -17.86 34.05
C ASP A 145 -11.47 -18.14 32.83
N THR A 146 -11.94 -19.38 32.69
CA THR A 146 -12.77 -19.79 31.55
C THR A 146 -14.15 -19.16 31.62
N SER A 147 -14.62 -18.61 30.49
CA SER A 147 -15.97 -18.02 30.35
C SER A 147 -17.06 -19.09 30.14
N VAL A 148 -17.18 -20.00 31.11
CA VAL A 148 -18.13 -21.12 31.04
C VAL A 148 -19.56 -20.60 30.94
N GLU A 149 -19.94 -19.67 31.82
CA GLU A 149 -21.29 -19.12 31.89
C GLU A 149 -21.72 -18.50 30.55
N GLU A 150 -20.89 -17.63 30.00
CA GLU A 150 -21.16 -16.94 28.73
C GLU A 150 -21.17 -17.87 27.52
N THR A 151 -20.38 -18.95 27.56
CA THR A 151 -20.38 -19.95 26.49
C THR A 151 -21.63 -20.83 26.56
N LEU A 152 -22.11 -21.17 27.76
CA LEU A 152 -23.37 -21.89 27.95
C LEU A 152 -24.57 -21.04 27.54
N GLU A 153 -24.61 -19.76 27.93
CA GLU A 153 -25.65 -18.82 27.51
C GLU A 153 -25.75 -18.73 25.98
N LEU A 154 -24.58 -18.64 25.33
CA LEU A 154 -24.47 -18.63 23.88
C LEU A 154 -25.02 -19.92 23.27
N ILE A 155 -24.63 -21.08 23.78
CA ILE A 155 -25.08 -22.39 23.29
C ILE A 155 -26.61 -22.47 23.40
N LEU A 156 -27.19 -22.09 24.54
CA LEU A 156 -28.65 -22.10 24.77
C LEU A 156 -29.39 -21.18 23.81
N LYS A 157 -28.85 -19.97 23.56
CA LYS A 157 -29.44 -19.01 22.62
C LYS A 157 -29.43 -19.52 21.18
N ILE A 158 -28.36 -20.22 20.78
CA ILE A 158 -28.24 -20.76 19.42
C ILE A 158 -29.13 -22.00 19.24
N HIS A 159 -29.10 -22.91 20.22
CA HIS A 159 -29.66 -24.27 20.19
C HIS A 159 -30.85 -24.43 21.14
N SER A 160 -31.91 -23.66 20.93
CA SER A 160 -33.09 -23.60 21.78
C SER A 160 -34.05 -24.82 21.70
N ASN A 161 -33.73 -25.84 20.90
CA ASN A 161 -34.62 -26.97 20.60
C ASN A 161 -34.56 -28.15 21.60
N ASN A 162 -34.27 -27.91 22.89
CA ASN A 162 -34.30 -28.91 23.98
C ASN A 162 -33.39 -30.15 23.80
N GLU A 163 -32.35 -30.10 22.97
CA GLU A 163 -31.35 -31.18 22.93
C GLU A 163 -30.33 -31.00 24.07
N ASP A 164 -29.98 -32.09 24.75
CA ASP A 164 -28.98 -32.07 25.82
C ASP A 164 -27.62 -31.59 25.28
N LEU A 165 -26.90 -30.76 26.02
CA LEU A 165 -25.49 -30.46 25.73
C LEU A 165 -24.64 -31.73 25.93
N ILE A 166 -23.84 -32.11 24.93
CA ILE A 166 -22.79 -33.13 25.15
C ILE A 166 -21.53 -32.43 25.65
N ILE A 167 -20.97 -32.90 26.76
CA ILE A 167 -19.71 -32.41 27.30
C ILE A 167 -18.67 -33.52 27.15
N ILE A 168 -17.60 -33.26 26.42
CA ILE A 168 -16.47 -34.17 26.27
C ILE A 168 -15.42 -33.85 27.33
N SER A 169 -15.01 -34.87 28.08
CA SER A 169 -13.97 -34.79 29.11
C SER A 169 -13.16 -36.09 29.14
N ASP A 170 -12.12 -36.13 29.98
CA ASP A 170 -11.23 -37.29 30.16
C ASP A 170 -10.74 -37.41 31.61
N SER A 171 -9.82 -38.34 31.86
CA SER A 171 -9.29 -38.62 33.20
C SER A 171 -8.25 -37.61 33.72
N THR A 172 -7.95 -36.53 32.97
CA THR A 172 -6.95 -35.55 33.42
C THR A 172 -7.49 -34.71 34.58
N VAL A 173 -6.59 -34.32 35.50
CA VAL A 173 -6.97 -33.51 36.68
C VAL A 173 -7.60 -32.17 36.24
N SER A 174 -7.01 -31.52 35.23
CA SER A 174 -7.55 -30.29 34.63
C SER A 174 -8.91 -30.55 33.99
N GLY A 175 -9.04 -31.61 33.17
CA GLY A 175 -10.30 -31.96 32.50
C GLY A 175 -11.46 -32.19 33.47
N GLN A 176 -11.20 -32.87 34.60
CA GLN A 176 -12.19 -33.10 35.64
C GLN A 176 -12.53 -31.82 36.45
N SER A 177 -11.54 -30.96 36.68
CA SER A 177 -11.76 -29.64 37.29
C SER A 177 -12.66 -28.77 36.41
N ASP A 178 -12.38 -28.71 35.11
CA ASP A 178 -13.19 -27.98 34.13
C ASP A 178 -14.60 -28.57 34.03
N LEU A 179 -14.72 -29.90 33.98
CA LEU A 179 -16.02 -30.57 33.96
C LEU A 179 -16.84 -30.23 35.20
N LYS A 180 -16.23 -30.21 36.39
CA LYS A 180 -16.90 -29.78 37.62
C LYS A 180 -17.37 -28.34 37.51
N LYS A 181 -16.53 -27.42 37.03
CA LYS A 181 -16.90 -26.00 36.85
C LYS A 181 -18.10 -25.84 35.91
N VAL A 182 -18.12 -26.58 34.79
CA VAL A 182 -19.26 -26.59 33.86
C VAL A 182 -20.53 -27.11 34.52
N LYS A 183 -20.46 -28.25 35.22
CA LYS A 183 -21.61 -28.83 35.93
C LYS A 183 -22.18 -27.88 36.99
N ASP A 184 -21.30 -27.29 37.80
CA ASP A 184 -21.69 -26.35 38.86
C ASP A 184 -22.38 -25.10 38.25
N THR A 185 -21.89 -24.62 37.10
CA THR A 185 -22.47 -23.48 36.38
C THR A 185 -23.84 -23.80 35.78
N ILE A 186 -23.99 -24.98 35.16
CA ILE A 186 -25.28 -25.45 34.62
C ILE A 186 -26.32 -25.54 35.73
N TYR A 187 -25.96 -26.17 36.85
CA TYR A 187 -26.84 -26.33 38.01
C TYR A 187 -27.27 -24.99 38.60
N LYS A 188 -26.34 -24.03 38.68
CA LYS A 188 -26.59 -22.74 39.33
C LYS A 188 -27.46 -21.78 38.49
N TYR A 189 -27.32 -21.78 37.17
CA TYR A 189 -27.85 -20.67 36.35
C TYR A 189 -28.83 -21.07 35.25
N TYR A 190 -28.75 -22.29 34.70
CA TYR A 190 -29.43 -22.61 33.44
C TYR A 190 -30.39 -23.78 33.51
N ASN A 191 -30.21 -24.71 34.47
CA ASN A 191 -31.00 -25.93 34.61
C ASN A 191 -31.25 -26.66 33.28
N MET A 192 -30.23 -26.70 32.41
CA MET A 192 -30.28 -27.34 31.09
C MET A 192 -29.85 -28.81 31.16
N GLY A 193 -30.44 -29.64 30.31
CA GLY A 193 -30.03 -31.04 30.16
C GLY A 193 -28.63 -31.15 29.58
N TYR A 194 -27.81 -32.05 30.12
CA TYR A 194 -26.49 -32.36 29.59
C TYR A 194 -26.15 -33.84 29.75
N LYS A 195 -25.28 -34.35 28.89
CA LYS A 195 -24.67 -35.68 28.98
C LYS A 195 -23.17 -35.55 28.90
N VAL A 196 -22.46 -36.31 29.72
CA VAL A 196 -21.00 -36.35 29.68
C VAL A 196 -20.56 -37.53 28.83
N LEU A 197 -19.79 -37.27 27.79
CA LEU A 197 -19.04 -38.28 27.07
C LEU A 197 -17.60 -38.29 27.59
N ASP A 198 -17.37 -39.11 28.61
CA ASP A 198 -16.10 -39.19 29.31
C ASP A 198 -15.20 -40.26 28.67
N LEU A 199 -14.05 -39.83 28.15
CA LEU A 199 -13.05 -40.69 27.52
C LEU A 199 -12.34 -41.59 28.55
N SER A 200 -12.39 -41.27 29.85
CA SER A 200 -11.73 -42.06 30.91
C SER A 200 -12.16 -43.53 30.96
N GLY A 201 -13.39 -43.82 30.54
CA GLY A 201 -13.96 -45.17 30.49
C GLY A 201 -13.97 -45.82 29.10
N LEU A 202 -13.36 -45.19 28.09
CA LEU A 202 -13.45 -45.61 26.70
C LEU A 202 -12.05 -45.70 26.08
N THR A 203 -11.88 -46.60 25.11
CA THR A 203 -10.76 -46.49 24.16
C THR A 203 -11.07 -45.44 23.10
N PHE A 204 -10.06 -44.88 22.43
CA PHE A 204 -10.30 -43.94 21.32
C PHE A 204 -11.27 -44.49 20.25
N ASN A 205 -11.15 -45.77 19.90
CA ASN A 205 -12.07 -46.40 18.93
C ASN A 205 -13.52 -46.42 19.44
N GLN A 206 -13.74 -46.77 20.72
CA GLN A 206 -15.07 -46.73 21.32
C GLN A 206 -15.61 -45.30 21.40
N PHE A 207 -14.75 -44.34 21.74
CA PHE A 207 -15.06 -42.92 21.78
C PHE A 207 -15.51 -42.40 20.41
N GLY A 208 -14.78 -42.73 19.34
CA GLY A 208 -15.16 -42.40 17.96
C GLY A 208 -16.57 -42.91 17.59
N LYS A 209 -16.87 -44.17 17.92
CA LYS A 209 -18.22 -44.74 17.72
C LYS A 209 -19.32 -44.02 18.50
N ARG A 210 -19.01 -43.49 19.69
CA ARG A 210 -19.96 -42.69 20.48
C ARG A 210 -20.15 -41.30 19.89
N LEU A 211 -19.10 -40.68 19.35
CA LEU A 211 -19.17 -39.39 18.66
C LEU A 211 -20.06 -39.48 17.42
N GLU A 212 -19.96 -40.55 16.64
CA GLU A 212 -20.78 -40.78 15.44
C GLU A 212 -22.28 -40.91 15.73
N GLN A 213 -22.64 -41.23 16.98
CA GLN A 213 -24.03 -41.36 17.43
C GLN A 213 -24.65 -40.02 17.86
N ILE A 214 -23.86 -38.95 17.97
CA ILE A 214 -24.34 -37.63 18.37
C ILE A 214 -25.14 -37.01 17.21
N SER A 215 -26.32 -36.45 17.52
CA SER A 215 -27.19 -35.82 16.53
C SER A 215 -26.49 -34.62 15.87
N LEU A 216 -26.73 -34.42 14.57
CA LEU A 216 -26.12 -33.34 13.78
C LEU A 216 -26.42 -31.93 14.30
N THR A 217 -27.53 -31.76 15.04
CA THR A 217 -27.96 -30.49 15.62
C THR A 217 -27.49 -30.29 17.06
N GLN A 218 -27.01 -31.35 17.71
CA GLN A 218 -26.74 -31.34 19.13
C GLN A 218 -25.44 -30.60 19.44
N PRO A 219 -25.45 -29.61 20.35
CA PRO A 219 -24.24 -28.91 20.72
C PRO A 219 -23.30 -29.81 21.52
N VAL A 220 -22.01 -29.68 21.23
CA VAL A 220 -20.93 -30.39 21.92
C VAL A 220 -19.95 -29.38 22.48
N LEU A 221 -19.60 -29.48 23.76
CA LEU A 221 -18.54 -28.71 24.41
C LEU A 221 -17.34 -29.62 24.66
N LEU A 222 -16.22 -29.32 24.02
CA LEU A 222 -14.95 -29.99 24.26
C LEU A 222 -14.23 -29.34 25.45
N LEU A 223 -13.95 -30.11 26.50
CA LEU A 223 -13.08 -29.69 27.61
C LEU A 223 -11.71 -30.36 27.50
N SER A 224 -11.70 -31.70 27.40
CA SER A 224 -10.47 -32.49 27.29
C SER A 224 -10.75 -33.85 26.65
N ALA A 225 -9.76 -34.40 25.95
CA ALA A 225 -9.84 -35.72 25.30
C ALA A 225 -8.42 -36.25 24.98
N TYR A 226 -7.50 -36.17 25.93
CA TYR A 226 -6.07 -36.46 25.71
C TYR A 226 -5.71 -37.90 26.01
N LYS A 227 -6.42 -38.53 26.95
CA LYS A 227 -6.03 -39.82 27.52
C LYS A 227 -7.22 -40.78 27.61
N ASP A 228 -7.08 -41.92 26.97
CA ASP A 228 -8.09 -42.99 26.98
C ASP A 228 -7.88 -44.00 28.13
N VAL A 229 -8.79 -44.96 28.24
CA VAL A 229 -8.77 -46.00 29.30
C VAL A 229 -7.52 -46.90 29.26
N ASN A 230 -6.87 -47.02 28.10
CA ASN A 230 -5.65 -47.80 27.91
C ASN A 230 -4.38 -46.98 28.17
N ASN A 231 -4.52 -45.73 28.62
CA ASN A 231 -3.44 -44.74 28.68
C ASN A 231 -2.83 -44.42 27.30
N GLU A 232 -3.57 -44.60 26.20
CA GLU A 232 -3.16 -44.01 24.93
C GLU A 232 -3.28 -42.48 25.06
N HIS A 233 -2.25 -41.77 24.61
CA HIS A 233 -2.18 -40.32 24.68
C HIS A 233 -2.24 -39.70 23.28
N LYS A 234 -3.04 -38.66 23.13
CA LYS A 234 -3.05 -37.76 21.96
C LYS A 234 -2.75 -36.34 22.40
N THR A 235 -1.98 -35.63 21.58
CA THR A 235 -1.88 -34.17 21.68
C THR A 235 -3.25 -33.54 21.41
N PHE A 236 -3.42 -32.26 21.76
CA PHE A 236 -4.66 -31.54 21.46
C PHE A 236 -5.04 -31.63 19.98
N ASN A 237 -4.10 -31.36 19.07
CA ASN A 237 -4.38 -31.35 17.63
C ASN A 237 -4.75 -32.75 17.11
N GLU A 238 -4.07 -33.81 17.57
CA GLU A 238 -4.41 -35.19 17.20
C GLU A 238 -5.79 -35.59 17.71
N SER A 239 -6.12 -35.20 18.95
CA SER A 239 -7.43 -35.46 19.53
C SER A 239 -8.54 -34.67 18.84
N LEU A 240 -8.33 -33.39 18.55
CA LEU A 240 -9.28 -32.55 17.82
C LEU A 240 -9.53 -33.11 16.41
N ASN A 241 -8.48 -33.49 15.68
CA ASN A 241 -8.61 -34.12 14.38
C ASN A 241 -9.40 -35.44 14.47
N PHE A 242 -9.11 -36.27 15.48
CA PHE A 242 -9.87 -37.49 15.73
C PHE A 242 -11.35 -37.19 15.99
N ILE A 243 -11.65 -36.22 16.83
CA ILE A 243 -13.03 -35.81 17.14
C ILE A 243 -13.73 -35.35 15.86
N LEU A 244 -13.13 -34.45 15.09
CA LEU A 244 -13.74 -33.88 13.88
C LEU A 244 -13.94 -34.90 12.75
N LEU A 245 -13.14 -35.98 12.72
CA LEU A 245 -13.35 -37.10 11.78
C LEU A 245 -14.62 -37.90 12.11
N HIS A 246 -14.98 -38.02 13.39
CA HIS A 246 -16.09 -38.84 13.87
C HIS A 246 -17.34 -38.02 14.27
N LEU A 247 -17.18 -36.71 14.51
CA LEU A 247 -18.24 -35.82 14.97
C LEU A 247 -18.69 -34.88 13.84
N LYS A 248 -19.99 -34.90 13.55
CA LYS A 248 -20.62 -34.04 12.53
C LYS A 248 -21.47 -32.91 13.13
N SER A 249 -21.34 -32.66 14.42
CA SER A 249 -22.19 -31.77 15.21
C SER A 249 -21.46 -30.47 15.61
N PRO A 250 -22.19 -29.40 15.97
CA PRO A 250 -21.65 -28.14 16.47
C PRO A 250 -20.67 -28.30 17.64
N LEU A 251 -19.36 -28.12 17.40
CA LEU A 251 -18.31 -28.26 18.42
C LEU A 251 -17.86 -26.90 18.98
N TYR A 252 -18.04 -26.68 20.28
CA TYR A 252 -17.63 -25.49 21.03
C TYR A 252 -16.42 -25.80 21.92
N HIS A 253 -15.69 -24.76 22.28
CA HIS A 253 -14.52 -24.85 23.16
C HIS A 253 -14.42 -23.58 24.05
N LEU A 254 -13.55 -23.62 25.06
CA LEU A 254 -13.34 -22.49 26.00
C LEU A 254 -11.99 -21.78 25.80
N TRP A 255 -11.10 -22.33 24.98
CA TRP A 255 -9.79 -21.77 24.70
C TRP A 255 -9.61 -21.50 23.20
N TYR A 256 -8.70 -20.58 22.88
CA TYR A 256 -8.44 -20.18 21.50
C TYR A 256 -7.84 -21.29 20.63
N HIS A 257 -7.09 -22.22 21.23
CA HIS A 257 -6.50 -23.33 20.48
C HIS A 257 -7.59 -24.22 19.86
N GLY A 258 -7.39 -24.60 18.60
CA GLY A 258 -8.41 -25.30 17.80
C GLY A 258 -9.32 -24.39 16.98
N LEU A 259 -9.36 -23.07 17.26
CA LEU A 259 -10.05 -22.12 16.39
C LEU A 259 -9.38 -22.11 15.01
N GLY A 260 -10.18 -22.20 13.95
CA GLY A 260 -9.68 -22.33 12.57
C GLY A 260 -9.47 -23.77 12.11
N GLN A 261 -9.65 -24.74 13.01
CA GLN A 261 -9.42 -26.16 12.73
C GLN A 261 -10.70 -26.99 12.73
N GLY A 262 -11.87 -26.39 12.97
CA GLY A 262 -13.17 -27.08 12.88
C GLY A 262 -14.12 -26.85 14.05
N ILE A 263 -13.67 -26.18 15.12
CA ILE A 263 -14.57 -25.71 16.19
C ILE A 263 -15.37 -24.48 15.73
N ILE A 264 -16.57 -24.30 16.26
CA ILE A 264 -17.39 -23.09 16.08
C ILE A 264 -16.71 -21.91 16.77
N GLY A 265 -16.21 -22.11 17.98
CA GLY A 265 -15.68 -21.06 18.85
C GLY A 265 -16.43 -20.99 20.18
N GLY A 266 -16.50 -19.79 20.75
CA GLY A 266 -17.05 -19.55 22.09
C GLY A 266 -16.57 -18.23 22.65
N LYS A 267 -16.66 -18.04 23.97
CA LYS A 267 -15.97 -16.94 24.66
C LYS A 267 -14.62 -17.44 25.17
N LEU A 268 -13.62 -17.31 24.32
CA LEU A 268 -12.36 -18.06 24.41
C LEU A 268 -11.32 -17.33 25.25
N ILE A 269 -10.56 -18.10 26.03
CA ILE A 269 -9.26 -17.67 26.57
C ILE A 269 -8.27 -17.50 25.42
N SER A 270 -7.74 -16.30 25.26
CA SER A 270 -6.68 -15.97 24.30
C SER A 270 -5.50 -15.36 25.03
N HIS A 271 -4.35 -16.03 24.99
CA HIS A 271 -3.12 -15.54 25.62
C HIS A 271 -2.60 -14.25 24.95
N TYR A 272 -2.89 -14.06 23.67
CA TYR A 272 -2.67 -12.80 22.96
C TYR A 272 -3.49 -11.66 23.58
N GLU A 273 -4.80 -11.85 23.75
CA GLU A 273 -5.66 -10.82 24.34
C GLU A 273 -5.30 -10.55 25.82
N GLN A 274 -4.83 -11.56 26.55
CA GLN A 274 -4.32 -11.39 27.92
C GLN A 274 -3.04 -10.54 27.97
N GLY A 275 -2.01 -10.90 27.18
CA GLY A 275 -0.76 -10.12 27.12
C GLY A 275 -1.00 -8.69 26.65
N LYS A 276 -1.91 -8.52 25.68
CA LYS A 276 -2.37 -7.21 25.20
C LYS A 276 -3.06 -6.39 26.29
N ALA A 277 -4.03 -6.97 27.00
CA ALA A 277 -4.77 -6.28 28.05
C ALA A 277 -3.86 -5.87 29.22
N ALA A 278 -2.95 -6.76 29.65
CA ALA A 278 -1.96 -6.47 30.68
C ALA A 278 -1.03 -5.33 30.26
N THR A 279 -0.59 -5.32 29.00
CA THR A 279 0.30 -4.26 28.48
C THR A 279 -0.43 -2.93 28.38
N ILE A 280 -1.69 -2.90 27.92
CA ILE A 280 -2.50 -1.68 27.91
C ILE A 280 -2.64 -1.12 29.34
N LEU A 281 -2.91 -1.99 30.31
CA LEU A 281 -3.01 -1.58 31.71
C LEU A 281 -1.69 -1.05 32.26
N LEU A 282 -0.57 -1.69 31.94
CA LEU A 282 0.75 -1.24 32.35
C LEU A 282 1.07 0.15 31.77
N LYS A 283 0.77 0.37 30.48
CA LYS A 283 0.96 1.67 29.84
C LYS A 283 0.09 2.76 30.49
N ASP A 284 -1.16 2.46 30.82
CA ASP A 284 -2.02 3.39 31.57
C ASP A 284 -1.39 3.76 32.93
N VAL A 285 -0.80 2.79 33.63
CA VAL A 285 -0.10 3.02 34.90
C VAL A 285 1.14 3.91 34.71
N ILE A 286 1.98 3.62 33.73
CA ILE A 286 3.26 4.32 33.49
C ILE A 286 3.01 5.74 32.95
N ASP A 287 2.25 5.87 31.87
CA ASP A 287 2.09 7.12 31.12
C ASP A 287 1.18 8.11 31.86
N ASN A 288 0.08 7.61 32.45
CA ASN A 288 -0.88 8.45 33.18
C ASN A 288 -0.58 8.54 34.69
N LYS A 289 0.53 7.95 35.15
CA LYS A 289 0.95 7.91 36.56
C LYS A 289 -0.17 7.44 37.49
N ARG A 290 -0.97 6.49 37.01
CA ARG A 290 -2.10 5.95 37.76
C ARG A 290 -1.58 5.04 38.86
N LYS A 291 -2.04 5.28 40.09
CA LYS A 291 -1.70 4.43 41.23
C LYS A 291 -2.28 3.04 41.08
N VAL A 292 -1.43 2.01 41.17
CA VAL A 292 -1.83 0.61 41.03
C VAL A 292 -2.81 0.20 42.14
N GLU A 293 -2.69 0.79 43.33
CA GLU A 293 -3.58 0.52 44.46
C GLU A 293 -5.05 0.87 44.18
N ASN A 294 -5.30 1.74 43.19
CA ASN A 294 -6.65 2.10 42.75
C ASN A 294 -7.20 1.17 41.65
N ILE A 295 -6.43 0.15 41.26
CA ILE A 295 -6.76 -0.79 40.20
C ILE A 295 -6.89 -2.16 40.84
N LYS A 296 -8.12 -2.60 41.06
CA LYS A 296 -8.37 -3.96 41.54
C LYS A 296 -7.97 -4.99 40.49
N VAL A 297 -7.52 -6.14 40.95
CA VAL A 297 -7.32 -7.33 40.12
C VAL A 297 -8.62 -7.62 39.37
N SER A 298 -8.51 -7.74 38.05
CA SER A 298 -9.66 -8.03 37.21
C SER A 298 -10.02 -9.51 37.32
N THR A 299 -11.13 -9.79 38.00
CA THR A 299 -11.75 -11.12 38.04
C THR A 299 -12.49 -11.46 36.74
N LYS A 300 -12.60 -10.51 35.81
CA LYS A 300 -13.05 -10.78 34.45
C LYS A 300 -11.81 -10.96 33.58
N SER A 301 -11.52 -12.20 33.23
CA SER A 301 -10.50 -12.51 32.22
C SER A 301 -10.83 -11.79 30.91
N PRO A 302 -9.85 -11.23 30.17
CA PRO A 302 -10.06 -10.51 28.91
C PRO A 302 -10.42 -11.45 27.74
N ASN A 303 -11.30 -12.42 27.99
CA ASN A 303 -11.77 -13.40 27.03
C ASN A 303 -12.66 -12.73 25.98
N LYS A 304 -12.55 -13.18 24.73
CA LYS A 304 -13.29 -12.64 23.60
C LYS A 304 -14.21 -13.68 23.00
N TYR A 305 -15.38 -13.23 22.56
CA TYR A 305 -16.20 -14.03 21.67
C TYR A 305 -15.49 -14.13 20.32
N LEU A 306 -15.05 -15.33 19.96
CA LEU A 306 -14.30 -15.59 18.72
C LEU A 306 -14.90 -16.81 18.04
N PHE A 307 -15.13 -16.69 16.73
CA PHE A 307 -15.78 -17.73 15.94
C PHE A 307 -15.12 -17.97 14.60
N ASP A 308 -15.21 -19.21 14.10
CA ASP A 308 -14.88 -19.52 12.72
C ASP A 308 -16.10 -19.29 11.82
N TYR A 309 -15.98 -18.31 10.91
CA TYR A 309 -17.07 -17.96 10.01
C TYR A 309 -17.47 -19.07 9.04
N ASN A 310 -16.51 -19.86 8.55
CA ASN A 310 -16.79 -20.99 7.66
C ASN A 310 -17.55 -22.08 8.40
N VAL A 311 -17.16 -22.37 9.65
CA VAL A 311 -17.84 -23.36 10.49
C VAL A 311 -19.26 -22.90 10.85
N LEU A 312 -19.43 -21.61 11.24
CA LEU A 312 -20.76 -21.03 11.46
C LEU A 312 -21.68 -21.18 10.24
N LYS A 313 -21.14 -20.95 9.04
CA LYS A 313 -21.87 -21.11 7.77
C LYS A 313 -22.27 -22.57 7.54
N ASN A 314 -21.36 -23.52 7.77
CA ASN A 314 -21.63 -24.95 7.60
C ASN A 314 -22.78 -25.44 8.49
N PHE A 315 -22.89 -24.91 9.71
CA PHE A 315 -23.98 -25.22 10.64
C PHE A 315 -25.19 -24.28 10.55
N ASN A 316 -25.25 -23.40 9.54
CA ASN A 316 -26.33 -22.41 9.36
C ASN A 316 -26.59 -21.50 10.58
N ILE A 317 -25.55 -21.19 11.36
CA ILE A 317 -25.64 -20.32 12.54
C ILE A 317 -25.54 -18.86 12.07
N LYS A 318 -26.65 -18.12 12.18
CA LYS A 318 -26.72 -16.70 11.80
C LYS A 318 -25.96 -15.82 12.81
N ARG A 319 -25.17 -14.87 12.29
CA ARG A 319 -24.45 -13.87 13.09
C ARG A 319 -25.35 -13.05 14.02
N SER A 320 -26.61 -12.83 13.65
CA SER A 320 -27.58 -12.10 14.49
C SER A 320 -27.90 -12.81 15.82
N LYS A 321 -27.62 -14.12 15.92
CA LYS A 321 -27.73 -14.86 17.19
C LYS A 321 -26.52 -14.66 18.09
N LEU A 322 -25.37 -14.27 17.53
CA LEU A 322 -24.11 -14.09 18.25
C LEU A 322 -24.06 -12.73 18.96
N PRO A 323 -23.24 -12.57 20.00
CA PRO A 323 -22.99 -11.28 20.66
C PRO A 323 -22.45 -10.23 19.67
N LYS A 324 -22.73 -8.95 19.92
CA LYS A 324 -22.32 -7.86 19.01
C LYS A 324 -20.81 -7.70 18.89
N ASP A 325 -20.07 -7.93 19.97
CA ASP A 325 -18.61 -7.76 20.04
C ASP A 325 -17.85 -9.05 19.65
N SER A 326 -18.46 -9.87 18.79
CA SER A 326 -17.86 -11.12 18.31
C SER A 326 -16.80 -10.86 17.24
N GLY A 327 -15.60 -11.41 17.43
CA GLY A 327 -14.58 -11.51 16.39
C GLY A 327 -14.78 -12.75 15.53
N TYR A 328 -14.33 -12.66 14.28
CA TYR A 328 -14.46 -13.75 13.30
C TYR A 328 -13.12 -14.00 12.62
N ILE A 329 -12.70 -15.26 12.60
CA ILE A 329 -11.66 -15.72 11.68
C ILE A 329 -12.31 -16.30 10.43
N ASN A 330 -11.54 -16.43 9.34
CA ASN A 330 -12.02 -16.95 8.07
C ASN A 330 -13.25 -16.20 7.51
N LEU A 331 -13.49 -14.98 8.03
CA LEU A 331 -14.42 -14.05 7.42
C LEU A 331 -13.74 -13.56 6.15
N THR A 332 -14.08 -14.19 5.03
CA THR A 332 -13.70 -13.64 3.72
C THR A 332 -14.23 -12.21 3.69
N ASN A 333 -13.32 -11.24 3.59
CA ASN A 333 -13.63 -9.83 3.41
C ASN A 333 -14.32 -9.65 2.04
N LEU A 334 -15.57 -10.09 1.93
CA LEU A 334 -16.53 -9.66 0.94
C LEU A 334 -17.21 -8.37 1.42
N SER A 335 -16.61 -7.64 2.37
CA SER A 335 -16.78 -6.20 2.48
C SER A 335 -16.15 -5.56 1.24
N PHE A 336 -16.92 -5.56 0.15
CA PHE A 336 -16.78 -4.71 -1.03
C PHE A 336 -16.85 -3.20 -0.71
N GLU A 337 -16.57 -2.80 0.54
CA GLU A 337 -16.55 -1.41 0.96
C GLU A 337 -15.21 -0.75 0.58
N ASN A 338 -14.08 -1.48 0.63
CA ASN A 338 -12.80 -0.94 0.15
C ASN A 338 -12.53 -1.19 -1.35
N SER A 339 -13.26 -2.09 -2.00
CA SER A 339 -13.06 -2.35 -3.43
C SER A 339 -13.81 -1.37 -4.32
N ARG A 340 -14.86 -0.69 -3.82
CA ARG A 340 -15.60 0.31 -4.59
C ARG A 340 -14.75 1.55 -4.84
N ASP A 341 -14.08 2.07 -3.82
CA ASP A 341 -13.19 3.23 -3.96
C ASP A 341 -11.92 2.87 -4.74
N LEU A 342 -11.37 1.67 -4.53
CA LEU A 342 -10.25 1.15 -5.32
C LEU A 342 -10.64 0.98 -6.80
N PHE A 343 -11.86 0.50 -7.08
CA PHE A 343 -12.39 0.36 -8.43
C PHE A 343 -12.53 1.73 -9.10
N TRP A 344 -13.10 2.73 -8.42
CA TRP A 344 -13.20 4.10 -8.96
C TRP A 344 -11.83 4.74 -9.17
N LEU A 345 -10.87 4.50 -8.28
CA LEU A 345 -9.49 4.97 -8.43
C LEU A 345 -8.81 4.34 -9.66
N ILE A 346 -8.94 3.02 -9.84
CA ILE A 346 -8.39 2.30 -11.01
C ILE A 346 -9.08 2.77 -12.30
N LEU A 347 -10.40 3.02 -12.25
CA LEU A 347 -11.14 3.55 -13.39
C LEU A 347 -10.66 4.96 -13.75
N LEU A 348 -10.47 5.83 -12.76
CA LEU A 348 -9.96 7.19 -12.97
C LEU A 348 -8.54 7.16 -13.56
N LEU A 349 -7.65 6.33 -13.02
CA LEU A 349 -6.28 6.17 -13.53
C LEU A 349 -6.26 5.61 -14.95
N SER A 350 -7.11 4.63 -15.27
CA SER A 350 -7.18 4.06 -16.62
C SER A 350 -7.69 5.08 -17.65
N VAL A 351 -8.71 5.88 -17.30
CA VAL A 351 -9.19 6.99 -18.13
C VAL A 351 -8.08 8.03 -18.35
N LEU A 352 -7.31 8.36 -17.32
CA LEU A 352 -6.24 9.36 -17.39
C LEU A 352 -5.08 8.87 -18.29
N VAL A 353 -4.74 7.58 -18.21
CA VAL A 353 -3.77 6.95 -19.12
C VAL A 353 -4.27 6.97 -20.57
N ILE A 354 -5.55 6.68 -20.82
CA ILE A 354 -6.15 6.74 -22.16
C ILE A 354 -6.08 8.17 -22.71
N LEU A 355 -6.40 9.18 -21.90
CA LEU A 355 -6.29 10.60 -22.26
C LEU A 355 -4.86 10.99 -22.63
N ILE A 356 -3.86 10.57 -21.84
CA ILE A 356 -2.44 10.81 -22.14
C ILE A 356 -2.05 10.18 -23.47
N ILE A 357 -2.44 8.92 -23.71
CA ILE A 357 -2.19 8.22 -24.98
C ILE A 357 -2.84 8.99 -26.14
N LEU A 358 -4.08 9.46 -25.97
CA LEU A 358 -4.79 10.23 -27.00
C LEU A 358 -4.07 11.56 -27.33
N ILE A 359 -3.62 12.28 -26.31
CA ILE A 359 -2.84 13.53 -26.46
C ILE A 359 -1.53 13.24 -27.20
N ILE A 360 -0.83 12.17 -26.83
CA ILE A 360 0.41 11.77 -27.52
C ILE A 360 0.13 11.45 -28.99
N LEU A 361 -0.89 10.66 -29.30
CA LEU A 361 -1.27 10.31 -30.68
C LEU A 361 -1.65 11.56 -31.51
N ILE A 362 -2.42 12.48 -30.93
CA ILE A 362 -2.76 13.76 -31.57
C ILE A 362 -1.50 14.59 -31.83
N SER A 363 -0.58 14.66 -30.85
CA SER A 363 0.67 15.41 -30.99
C SER A 363 1.59 14.83 -32.07
N ILE A 364 1.67 13.50 -32.17
CA ILE A 364 2.43 12.78 -33.20
C ILE A 364 1.81 13.06 -34.57
N LYS A 365 0.49 12.89 -34.71
CA LYS A 365 -0.22 13.18 -35.97
C LYS A 365 0.00 14.61 -36.41
N TYR A 366 -0.14 15.58 -35.50
CA TYR A 366 0.11 16.99 -35.78
C TYR A 366 1.55 17.26 -36.27
N ARG A 367 2.56 16.67 -35.59
CA ARG A 367 3.96 16.79 -36.00
C ARG A 367 4.22 16.16 -37.36
N LEU A 368 3.63 15.00 -37.67
CA LEU A 368 3.78 14.33 -38.96
C LEU A 368 3.13 15.12 -40.09
N THR A 369 1.92 15.62 -39.90
CA THR A 369 1.23 16.46 -40.90
C THR A 369 2.02 17.75 -41.15
N LYS A 370 2.51 18.41 -40.10
CA LYS A 370 3.34 19.61 -40.25
C LYS A 370 4.64 19.33 -41.00
N LYS A 371 5.30 18.19 -40.72
CA LYS A 371 6.52 17.77 -41.46
C LYS A 371 6.22 17.51 -42.94
N ARG A 372 5.12 16.82 -43.26
CA ARG A 372 4.72 16.56 -44.67
C ARG A 372 4.49 17.87 -45.42
N LEU A 373 3.71 18.79 -44.83
CA LEU A 373 3.45 20.09 -45.44
C LEU A 373 4.73 20.90 -45.70
N LEU A 374 5.71 20.84 -44.79
CA LEU A 374 7.00 21.52 -44.99
C LEU A 374 7.82 20.89 -46.13
N ILE A 375 7.82 19.56 -46.22
CA ILE A 375 8.52 18.83 -47.29
C ILE A 375 7.85 19.11 -48.64
N ASP A 376 6.51 19.04 -48.71
CA ASP A 376 5.75 19.30 -49.93
C ASP A 376 5.96 20.74 -50.43
N ASN A 377 5.95 21.72 -49.52
CA ASN A 377 6.24 23.11 -49.90
C ASN A 377 7.69 23.28 -50.40
N ALA A 378 8.66 22.57 -49.80
CA ALA A 378 10.05 22.63 -50.24
C ALA A 378 10.27 21.95 -51.60
N THR A 379 9.62 20.82 -51.86
CA THR A 379 9.70 20.10 -53.15
C THR A 379 9.01 20.89 -54.25
N THR A 380 7.81 21.45 -54.00
CA THR A 380 7.13 22.33 -54.95
C THR A 380 8.00 23.54 -55.30
N LYS A 381 8.60 24.19 -54.30
CA LYS A 381 9.50 25.33 -54.54
C LYS A 381 10.72 24.93 -55.37
N SER A 382 11.38 23.82 -55.05
CA SER A 382 12.53 23.32 -55.82
C SER A 382 12.16 22.93 -57.25
N TYR A 383 10.97 22.38 -57.47
CA TYR A 383 10.48 22.01 -58.80
C TYR A 383 10.23 23.25 -59.66
N VAL A 384 9.55 24.26 -59.10
CA VAL A 384 9.32 25.56 -59.75
C VAL A 384 10.66 26.24 -60.06
N ASP A 385 11.60 26.28 -59.11
CA ASP A 385 12.94 26.84 -59.31
C ASP A 385 13.70 26.10 -60.43
N SER A 386 13.54 24.78 -60.56
CA SER A 386 14.21 23.98 -61.59
C SER A 386 13.65 24.27 -62.98
N ILE A 387 12.33 24.37 -63.14
CA ILE A 387 11.69 24.77 -64.40
C ILE A 387 12.17 26.16 -64.81
N ILE A 388 12.05 27.14 -63.90
CA ILE A 388 12.44 28.53 -64.15
C ILE A 388 13.92 28.65 -64.55
N ASN A 389 14.79 27.84 -63.95
CA ASN A 389 16.23 27.85 -64.25
C ASN A 389 16.63 27.05 -65.50
N SER A 390 15.79 26.13 -65.98
CA SER A 390 16.02 25.37 -67.22
C SER A 390 15.64 26.13 -68.49
N ILE A 391 14.84 27.19 -68.36
CA ILE A 391 14.39 28.00 -69.50
C ILE A 391 15.56 28.90 -69.96
N ASN A 392 15.88 28.85 -71.26
CA ASN A 392 16.88 29.72 -71.90
C ASN A 392 16.34 31.13 -72.22
N ILE A 393 15.49 31.63 -71.34
CA ILE A 393 14.89 32.95 -71.40
C ILE A 393 15.07 33.56 -70.02
N GLY A 394 15.45 34.83 -69.98
CA GLY A 394 15.63 35.53 -68.75
C GLY A 394 14.32 35.84 -68.07
N ILE A 395 14.15 35.45 -66.80
CA ILE A 395 12.95 35.72 -66.02
C ILE A 395 13.35 36.49 -64.75
N ILE A 396 12.75 37.65 -64.54
CA ILE A 396 12.88 38.48 -63.34
C ILE A 396 11.49 38.70 -62.74
N SER A 397 11.30 38.37 -61.48
CA SER A 397 10.09 38.67 -60.73
C SER A 397 10.32 39.90 -59.85
N LEU A 398 9.38 40.84 -59.90
CA LEU A 398 9.42 42.12 -59.20
C LEU A 398 8.20 42.30 -58.29
N ASP A 399 8.38 43.03 -57.19
CA ASP A 399 7.25 43.54 -56.39
C ASP A 399 6.62 44.79 -57.04
N ARG A 400 5.62 45.38 -56.38
CA ARG A 400 4.94 46.61 -56.86
C ARG A 400 5.86 47.82 -56.94
N ASP A 401 6.92 47.85 -56.15
CA ASP A 401 7.88 48.94 -56.07
C ASP A 401 9.11 48.69 -56.96
N TYR A 402 9.02 47.71 -57.88
CA TYR A 402 10.08 47.31 -58.81
C TYR A 402 11.35 46.74 -58.13
N ASN A 403 11.23 46.22 -56.90
CA ASN A 403 12.30 45.46 -56.27
C ASN A 403 12.31 44.02 -56.77
N ILE A 404 13.52 43.49 -57.01
CA ILE A 404 13.75 42.12 -57.46
C ILE A 404 13.40 41.15 -56.34
N ILE A 405 12.33 40.39 -56.54
CA ILE A 405 11.92 39.26 -55.69
C ILE A 405 12.75 38.02 -56.02
N SER A 406 12.89 37.72 -57.32
CA SER A 406 13.67 36.59 -57.80
C SER A 406 14.13 36.80 -59.23
N GLN A 407 15.18 36.08 -59.63
CA GLN A 407 15.68 36.09 -60.99
C GLN A 407 16.31 34.72 -61.32
N ASN A 408 16.05 34.22 -62.52
CA ASN A 408 16.54 32.91 -62.92
C ASN A 408 18.04 32.92 -63.26
N ARG A 409 18.65 31.73 -63.32
CA ARG A 409 20.07 31.55 -63.59
C ARG A 409 20.49 32.16 -64.93
N TYR A 410 19.59 32.12 -65.93
CA TYR A 410 19.85 32.72 -67.24
C TYR A 410 20.11 34.22 -67.14
N ILE A 411 19.25 35.00 -66.44
CA ILE A 411 19.47 36.44 -66.20
C ILE A 411 20.81 36.71 -65.51
N LYS A 412 21.10 35.95 -64.44
CA LYS A 412 22.35 36.12 -63.68
C LYS A 412 23.58 35.88 -64.56
N ASN A 413 23.50 34.94 -65.49
CA ASN A 413 24.59 34.65 -66.43
C ASN A 413 24.65 35.65 -67.59
N LEU A 414 23.50 36.04 -68.17
CA LEU A 414 23.40 36.99 -69.26
C LEU A 414 23.99 38.35 -68.87
N PHE A 415 23.76 38.78 -67.63
CA PHE A 415 24.22 40.06 -67.10
C PHE A 415 25.41 39.93 -66.13
N LYS A 416 26.12 38.80 -66.16
CA LYS A 416 27.29 38.58 -65.30
C LYS A 416 28.37 39.64 -65.59
N GLY A 417 28.75 40.41 -64.58
CA GLY A 417 29.71 41.52 -64.70
C GLY A 417 29.11 42.88 -65.10
N TYR A 418 27.78 42.96 -65.29
CA TYR A 418 27.07 44.20 -65.65
C TYR A 418 26.04 44.65 -64.60
N ALA A 419 25.83 43.85 -63.54
CA ALA A 419 25.03 44.26 -62.38
C ALA A 419 25.81 45.28 -61.53
N SER A 420 25.15 46.31 -61.00
CA SER A 420 25.84 47.29 -60.14
C SER A 420 26.30 46.67 -58.82
N GLU A 421 27.55 46.89 -58.42
CA GLU A 421 28.06 46.51 -57.08
C GLU A 421 27.53 47.42 -55.96
N TYR A 422 26.96 48.57 -56.33
CA TYR A 422 26.33 49.51 -55.40
C TYR A 422 24.92 49.00 -55.03
N GLY A 423 24.76 48.62 -53.76
CA GLY A 423 23.61 47.88 -53.25
C GLY A 423 22.25 48.57 -53.40
N GLY A 424 21.27 47.77 -53.83
CA GLY A 424 19.87 48.11 -53.92
C GLY A 424 19.09 46.91 -54.48
N ASN A 425 17.83 46.72 -54.07
CA ASN A 425 16.98 45.65 -54.61
C ASN A 425 16.17 46.11 -55.83
N ASN A 426 16.16 47.40 -56.14
CA ASN A 426 15.37 47.94 -57.24
C ASN A 426 16.00 47.60 -58.60
N ILE A 427 15.20 47.09 -59.54
CA ILE A 427 15.70 46.64 -60.85
C ILE A 427 16.44 47.72 -61.63
N PHE A 428 16.04 48.99 -61.51
CA PHE A 428 16.68 50.10 -62.21
C PHE A 428 18.05 50.49 -61.61
N GLN A 429 18.30 50.10 -60.37
CA GLN A 429 19.62 50.24 -59.73
C GLN A 429 20.51 49.06 -60.12
N VAL A 430 19.99 47.83 -60.01
CA VAL A 430 20.76 46.61 -60.31
C VAL A 430 21.12 46.51 -61.80
N TYR A 431 20.21 46.90 -62.69
CA TYR A 431 20.42 46.89 -64.15
C TYR A 431 20.10 48.26 -64.78
N PRO A 432 20.99 49.27 -64.63
CA PRO A 432 20.72 50.66 -65.03
C PRO A 432 20.49 50.88 -66.52
N PHE A 433 20.92 49.93 -67.35
CA PHE A 433 20.74 49.97 -68.80
C PHE A 433 19.31 49.60 -69.21
N ILE A 434 18.51 49.00 -68.32
CA ILE A 434 17.12 48.62 -68.64
C ILE A 434 16.12 49.74 -68.27
N LYS A 435 16.37 50.96 -68.77
CA LYS A 435 15.53 52.15 -68.48
C LYS A 435 14.16 52.11 -69.16
N HIS A 436 13.98 51.26 -70.15
CA HIS A 436 12.76 51.21 -70.96
C HIS A 436 11.73 50.16 -70.51
N ILE A 437 12.00 49.39 -69.44
CA ILE A 437 11.04 48.42 -68.85
C ILE A 437 9.71 49.09 -68.46
N SER A 438 9.75 50.33 -67.96
CA SER A 438 8.54 51.07 -67.57
C SER A 438 7.59 51.34 -68.74
N LYS A 439 8.07 51.21 -69.98
CA LYS A 439 7.30 51.33 -71.23
C LYS A 439 6.73 49.98 -71.71
N CYS A 440 7.14 48.84 -71.13
CA CYS A 440 6.64 47.49 -71.45
C CYS A 440 5.30 47.15 -70.77
N LYS A 441 4.55 48.14 -70.28
CA LYS A 441 3.22 47.94 -69.70
C LYS A 441 2.28 47.31 -70.74
N ASP A 442 1.40 46.43 -70.26
CA ASP A 442 0.35 45.74 -71.05
C ASP A 442 0.86 44.86 -72.20
N GLY A 443 1.88 44.03 -71.92
CA GLY A 443 2.30 42.96 -72.84
C GLY A 443 3.04 43.43 -74.10
N ARG A 444 3.39 44.71 -74.19
CA ARG A 444 4.18 45.25 -75.31
C ARG A 444 5.62 44.74 -75.23
N ARG A 445 6.12 44.23 -76.36
CA ARG A 445 7.51 43.80 -76.52
C ARG A 445 8.36 44.98 -76.98
N ILE A 446 9.48 45.22 -76.31
CA ILE A 446 10.45 46.25 -76.68
C ILE A 446 11.77 45.58 -76.98
N ILE A 447 12.32 45.85 -78.16
CA ILE A 447 13.66 45.40 -78.53
C ILE A 447 14.61 46.57 -78.32
N ASP A 448 15.65 46.34 -77.54
CA ASP A 448 16.68 47.36 -77.26
C ASP A 448 18.08 46.82 -77.59
N TYR A 449 18.95 47.70 -78.09
CA TYR A 449 20.34 47.34 -78.39
C TYR A 449 21.24 47.78 -77.25
N ILE A 450 21.83 46.81 -76.56
CA ILE A 450 22.72 47.07 -75.42
C ILE A 450 24.15 47.11 -75.94
N GLY A 451 24.65 48.31 -76.19
CA GLY A 451 25.99 48.53 -76.74
C GLY A 451 27.13 47.92 -75.91
N SER A 452 27.01 47.89 -74.59
CA SER A 452 28.01 47.28 -73.70
C SER A 452 28.12 45.75 -73.86
N MET A 453 27.06 45.09 -74.32
CA MET A 453 27.03 43.64 -74.54
C MET A 453 27.08 43.27 -76.02
N ASN A 454 26.94 44.26 -76.91
CA ASN A 454 26.76 44.08 -78.35
C ASN A 454 25.62 43.10 -78.70
N LYS A 455 24.48 43.21 -77.99
CA LYS A 455 23.32 42.31 -78.13
C LYS A 455 22.03 43.08 -78.29
N TYR A 456 21.09 42.51 -79.05
CA TYR A 456 19.69 42.94 -79.08
C TYR A 456 18.88 42.10 -78.09
N LEU A 457 18.30 42.74 -77.09
CA LEU A 457 17.44 42.08 -76.11
C LEU A 457 15.99 42.49 -76.30
N GLU A 458 15.10 41.51 -76.37
CA GLU A 458 13.64 41.69 -76.35
C GLU A 458 13.14 41.59 -74.90
N PHE A 459 12.50 42.65 -74.43
CA PHE A 459 11.89 42.74 -73.11
C PHE A 459 10.37 42.67 -73.23
N SER A 460 9.74 41.88 -72.37
CA SER A 460 8.28 41.90 -72.20
C SER A 460 7.94 41.83 -70.72
N SER A 461 6.81 42.45 -70.32
CA SER A 461 6.35 42.39 -68.93
C SER A 461 4.90 41.92 -68.86
N GLN A 462 4.61 41.13 -67.82
CA GLN A 462 3.26 40.68 -67.49
C GLN A 462 3.02 40.87 -65.98
N PRO A 463 1.85 41.39 -65.56
CA PRO A 463 1.50 41.44 -64.16
C PRO A 463 1.26 40.02 -63.61
N LEU A 464 1.62 39.78 -62.36
CA LEU A 464 1.26 38.54 -61.65
C LEU A 464 -0.25 38.48 -61.40
N GLU A 465 -0.84 37.28 -61.42
CA GLU A 465 -2.23 37.06 -61.00
C GLU A 465 -2.41 37.60 -59.57
N ASN A 466 -3.40 38.48 -59.37
CA ASN A 466 -3.66 39.29 -58.16
C ASN A 466 -2.88 40.61 -58.02
N ASN A 467 -2.19 41.06 -59.07
CA ASN A 467 -1.56 42.40 -59.15
C ASN A 467 -0.54 42.63 -58.02
N THR A 468 0.15 41.58 -57.57
CA THR A 468 1.14 41.62 -56.47
C THR A 468 2.53 42.04 -56.93
N GLY A 469 2.74 42.16 -58.24
CA GLY A 469 4.02 42.51 -58.84
C GLY A 469 4.05 42.22 -60.34
N TYR A 470 5.25 42.18 -60.91
CA TYR A 470 5.47 42.02 -62.35
C TYR A 470 6.48 40.90 -62.64
N ILE A 471 6.24 40.12 -63.69
CA ILE A 471 7.26 39.25 -64.30
C ILE A 471 7.80 39.95 -65.54
N ILE A 472 9.12 40.03 -65.64
CA ILE A 472 9.84 40.51 -66.82
C ILE A 472 10.54 39.35 -67.49
N GLN A 473 10.26 39.18 -68.76
CA GLN A 473 10.90 38.22 -69.64
C GLN A 473 11.91 38.95 -70.53
N VAL A 474 13.13 38.40 -70.63
CA VAL A 474 14.25 38.96 -71.39
C VAL A 474 14.79 37.88 -72.33
N GLU A 475 14.81 38.14 -73.62
CA GLU A 475 15.27 37.20 -74.64
C GLU A 475 16.36 37.82 -75.52
N ASP A 476 17.43 37.07 -75.82
CA ASP A 476 18.47 37.50 -76.76
C ASP A 476 18.01 37.21 -78.20
N VAL A 477 17.64 38.27 -78.92
CA VAL A 477 17.11 38.19 -80.29
C VAL A 477 18.14 38.62 -81.34
N SER A 478 19.42 38.73 -80.96
CA SER A 478 20.50 39.19 -81.84
C SER A 478 20.56 38.40 -83.15
N SER A 479 20.50 37.07 -83.07
CA SER A 479 20.52 36.18 -84.26
C SER A 479 19.30 36.40 -85.17
N ARG A 480 18.11 36.62 -84.59
CA ARG A 480 16.88 36.88 -85.34
C ARG A 480 16.98 38.20 -86.10
N ILE A 481 17.48 39.24 -85.45
CA ILE A 481 17.64 40.58 -86.06
C ILE A 481 18.74 40.58 -87.11
N GLU A 482 19.86 39.87 -86.89
CA GLU A 482 20.89 39.72 -87.92
C GLU A 482 20.38 38.97 -89.16
N PHE A 483 19.55 37.95 -88.95
CA PHE A 483 18.91 37.21 -90.04
C PHE A 483 17.91 38.08 -90.81
N GLU A 484 17.05 38.84 -90.13
CA GLU A 484 16.14 39.81 -90.75
C GLU A 484 16.90 40.88 -91.53
N LYS A 485 18.02 41.40 -90.99
CA LYS A 485 18.90 42.35 -91.70
C LYS A 485 19.53 41.73 -92.95
N LYS A 486 19.93 40.45 -92.91
CA LYS A 486 20.43 39.71 -94.09
C LYS A 486 19.34 39.54 -95.15
N LEU A 487 18.13 39.18 -94.76
CA LEU A 487 16.96 39.08 -95.66
C LEU A 487 16.60 40.42 -96.31
N LEU A 488 16.61 41.50 -95.53
CA LEU A 488 16.36 42.87 -96.03
C LEU A 488 17.45 43.33 -97.00
N LYS A 489 18.72 42.95 -96.77
CA LYS A 489 19.82 43.15 -97.72
C LYS A 489 19.63 42.37 -99.02
N GLN A 490 19.18 41.11 -98.96
CA GLN A 490 18.91 40.31 -100.16
C GLN A 490 17.70 40.84 -100.96
N ARG A 491 16.66 41.38 -100.30
CA ARG A 491 15.54 42.04 -100.98
C ARG A 491 15.93 43.34 -101.69
N ARG A 492 16.90 44.09 -101.18
CA ARG A 492 17.44 45.32 -101.82
C ARG A 492 18.35 45.06 -103.03
N VAL A 493 18.75 43.81 -103.28
CA VAL A 493 19.58 43.42 -104.44
C VAL A 493 18.73 42.85 -105.59
N ARG A 494 17.40 42.70 -105.40
CA ARG A 494 16.44 42.18 -106.40
C ARG A 494 15.38 43.20 -106.84
N LEU A 495 15.56 44.47 -106.51
CA LEU A 495 14.85 45.63 -107.05
C LEU A 495 15.92 46.52 -107.70
#